data_AF-A0A529ND50-F1
#
_entry.id   AF-A0A529ND50-F1
#
_cell.length_a   1.000
_cell.length_b   1.000
_cell.length_c   1.000
_cell.angle_alpha   90.00
_cell.angle_beta   90.00
_cell.angle_gamma   90.00
#
_symmetry.space_group_name_H-M   'P 1'
#
loop_
_entity.id
_entity.type
_entity.pdbx_description
1 polymer ?
#
loop_
_entity_poly.entity_id
_entity_poly.type
_entity_poly.pdbx_seq_one_letter_code
_entity_poly.pdbx_strand_id
1 'polypeptide(L)' 'SAAFAKNSGNGHHMINRSSATARYLEVGSRNPEDVITCSDIDMMSPSSDGRFLHKDGRPYPGQG' A
#
# COMPACT_ATOMS: atom_id res chain seq x y z
N SER A 1 -0.67 5.05 -19.74
CA SER A 1 -0.14 5.69 -18.51
C SER A 1 -0.52 4.83 -17.32
N ALA A 2 0.33 4.76 -16.30
CA ALA A 2 -0.04 4.17 -15.01
C ALA A 2 -0.45 5.32 -14.09
N ALA A 3 -1.74 5.43 -13.80
CA ALA A 3 -2.28 6.42 -12.88
C ALA A 3 -3.29 5.72 -11.97
N PHE A 4 -3.15 5.93 -10.67
CA PHE A 4 -3.94 5.25 -9.66
C PHE A 4 -4.73 6.30 -8.89
N ALA A 5 -5.97 6.53 -9.34
CA ALA A 5 -6.85 7.49 -8.69
C ALA A 5 -7.11 7.05 -7.24
N LYS A 6 -6.98 8.00 -6.30
CA LYS A 6 -7.30 7.80 -4.88
C LYS A 6 -8.69 7.16 -4.76
N ASN A 7 -8.80 6.16 -3.90
CA ASN A 7 -10.06 5.50 -3.56
C ASN A 7 -10.79 4.82 -4.74
N SER A 8 -10.06 4.41 -5.78
CA SER A 8 -10.65 3.61 -6.88
C SER A 8 -10.94 2.16 -6.52
N GLY A 9 -10.45 1.67 -5.36
CA GLY A 9 -10.54 0.26 -4.96
C GLY A 9 -9.64 -0.69 -5.76
N ASN A 10 -8.86 -0.18 -6.71
CA ASN A 10 -7.96 -0.97 -7.54
C ASN A 10 -6.57 -1.07 -6.90
N GLY A 11 -6.34 -2.15 -6.14
CA GLY A 11 -5.01 -2.51 -5.65
C GLY A 11 -4.06 -2.76 -6.82
N HIS A 12 -2.83 -2.25 -6.74
CA HIS A 12 -1.87 -2.32 -7.83
C HIS A 12 -0.47 -2.63 -7.31
N HIS A 13 0.30 -3.36 -8.11
CA HIS A 13 1.71 -3.63 -7.88
C HIS A 13 2.49 -3.59 -9.21
N MET A 14 3.81 -3.52 -9.13
CA MET A 14 4.69 -3.69 -10.28
C MET A 14 5.49 -4.99 -10.10
N ILE A 15 5.44 -5.85 -11.11
CA ILE A 15 6.24 -7.09 -11.17
C ILE A 15 7.21 -6.99 -12.34
N ASN A 16 8.51 -7.09 -12.07
CA ASN A 16 9.52 -7.28 -13.10
C ASN A 16 9.65 -8.77 -13.44
N ARG A 17 9.18 -9.17 -14.64
CA ARG A 17 9.27 -10.55 -15.14
C ARG A 17 10.50 -10.82 -16.03
N SER A 18 11.38 -9.83 -16.19
CA SER A 18 12.56 -9.95 -17.03
C SER A 18 13.79 -10.41 -16.22
N SER A 19 14.86 -10.77 -16.92
CA SER A 19 16.17 -11.07 -16.32
C SER A 19 17.03 -9.81 -16.10
N ALA A 20 16.52 -8.62 -16.40
CA ALA A 20 17.24 -7.35 -16.29
C ALA A 20 16.59 -6.42 -15.26
N THR A 21 17.33 -5.42 -14.79
CA THR A 21 16.83 -4.42 -13.84
C THR A 21 15.78 -3.51 -14.48
N ALA A 22 14.58 -3.45 -13.88
CA ALA A 22 13.57 -2.46 -14.21
C ALA A 22 13.75 -1.19 -13.36
N ARG A 23 13.46 -0.01 -13.94
CA ARG A 23 13.42 1.28 -13.23
C ARG A 23 12.12 2.00 -13.57
N TYR A 24 11.47 2.57 -12.57
CA TYR A 24 10.27 3.39 -12.72
C TYR A 24 10.31 4.54 -11.72
N LEU A 25 9.57 5.61 -12.02
CA LEU A 25 9.35 6.73 -11.12
C LEU A 25 7.92 6.67 -10.58
N GLU A 26 7.78 6.72 -9.27
CA GLU A 26 6.49 6.83 -8.59
C GLU A 26 6.38 8.19 -7.92
N VAL A 27 5.26 8.87 -8.12
CA VAL A 27 4.96 10.17 -7.52
C VAL A 27 3.59 10.09 -6.90
N GLY A 28 3.51 10.34 -5.59
CA GLY A 28 2.27 10.36 -4.81
C GLY A 28 2.24 11.57 -3.87
N SER A 29 1.04 11.97 -3.46
CA SER A 29 0.86 12.95 -2.39
C SER A 29 1.36 12.41 -1.05
N ARG A 30 1.67 13.31 -0.11
CA ARG A 30 1.98 12.96 1.28
C ARG A 30 0.90 13.55 2.18
N ASN A 31 0.00 12.71 2.72
CA ASN A 31 -1.04 13.12 3.65
C ASN A 31 -1.00 12.24 4.91
N PRO A 32 -0.89 12.82 6.13
CA PRO A 32 -0.91 12.05 7.39
C PRO A 32 -2.16 11.19 7.59
N GLU A 33 -3.28 11.57 6.98
CA GLU A 33 -4.56 10.85 7.08
C GLU A 33 -4.72 9.74 6.02
N ASP A 34 -3.68 9.46 5.22
CA ASP A 34 -3.76 8.38 4.23
C ASP A 34 -3.74 7.00 4.92
N VAL A 35 -4.58 6.10 4.40
CA VAL A 35 -4.64 4.68 4.81
C VAL A 35 -4.32 3.81 3.62
N ILE A 36 -3.31 2.94 3.77
CA ILE A 36 -2.93 1.93 2.78
C ILE A 36 -3.70 0.64 3.09
N THR A 37 -4.31 0.01 2.09
CA THR A 37 -4.97 -1.30 2.22
C THR A 37 -4.36 -2.31 1.26
N CYS A 38 -4.10 -3.53 1.72
CA CYS A 38 -3.73 -4.64 0.86
C CYS A 38 -4.98 -5.30 0.25
N SER A 39 -5.00 -5.50 -1.08
CA SER A 39 -6.13 -6.16 -1.76
C SER A 39 -6.23 -7.64 -1.40
N ASP A 40 -5.09 -8.31 -1.25
CA ASP A 40 -5.02 -9.77 -1.25
C ASP A 40 -5.12 -10.39 0.15
N ILE A 41 -4.88 -9.59 1.19
CA ILE A 41 -4.90 -10.01 2.59
C ILE A 41 -5.65 -9.00 3.45
N ASP A 42 -6.05 -9.40 4.65
CA ASP A 42 -6.73 -8.54 5.63
C ASP A 42 -5.76 -7.57 6.34
N MET A 43 -5.10 -6.70 5.57
CA MET A 43 -4.11 -5.76 6.10
C MET A 43 -4.39 -4.33 5.65
N MET A 44 -4.19 -3.40 6.57
CA MET A 44 -4.08 -1.98 6.33
C MET A 44 -2.96 -1.34 7.16
N SER A 45 -2.52 -0.15 6.76
CA SER A 45 -1.57 0.67 7.52
C SER A 45 -1.91 2.15 7.42
N PRO A 46 -2.21 2.83 8.54
CA PRO A 46 -2.33 4.29 8.59
C PRO A 46 -0.96 4.96 8.43
N SER A 47 -0.89 6.03 7.65
CA SER A 47 0.34 6.81 7.47
C SER A 47 0.74 7.60 8.72
N SER A 48 -0.19 7.80 9.66
CA SER A 48 0.01 8.53 10.91
C SER A 48 0.97 7.85 11.88
N ASP A 49 1.01 6.50 11.89
CA ASP A 49 1.85 5.73 12.80
C ASP A 49 2.54 4.50 12.16
N GLY A 50 2.19 4.15 10.92
CA GLY A 50 2.82 3.07 10.16
C GLY A 50 2.58 1.65 10.71
N ARG A 51 1.65 1.48 11.66
CA ARG A 51 1.34 0.15 12.21
C ARG A 51 0.67 -0.74 11.17
N PHE A 52 0.86 -2.05 11.30
CA PHE A 52 0.12 -3.03 10.50
C PHE A 52 -1.10 -3.51 11.30
N LEU A 53 -2.28 -3.24 10.75
CA LEU A 53 -3.57 -3.57 11.35
C LEU A 53 -4.36 -4.49 10.42
N HIS A 54 -5.26 -5.27 10.99
CA HIS A 54 -6.41 -5.82 10.30
C HIS A 54 -7.27 -4.68 9.75
N LYS A 55 -8.08 -4.93 8.70
CA LYS A 55 -8.95 -3.88 8.11
C LYS A 55 -10.06 -3.40 9.07
N ASP A 56 -10.30 -4.13 10.16
CA ASP A 56 -11.17 -3.72 11.27
C ASP A 56 -10.47 -2.85 12.32
N GLY A 57 -9.17 -2.58 12.15
CA GLY A 57 -8.36 -1.75 13.04
C GLY A 57 -7.63 -2.51 14.16
N ARG A 58 -7.83 -3.83 14.32
CA ARG A 58 -7.09 -4.61 15.32
C ARG A 58 -5.63 -4.77 14.92
N PRO A 59 -4.67 -4.74 15.87
CA PRO A 59 -3.27 -4.94 15.55
C PRO A 59 -2.98 -6.38 15.11
N TYR A 60 -2.05 -6.54 14.16
CA TYR A 60 -1.46 -7.86 13.88
C TYR A 60 -0.59 -8.34 15.06
N PRO A 61 -0.47 -9.66 15.32
CA PRO A 61 0.39 -10.19 16.36
C PRO A 61 1.87 -9.82 16.15
N GLY A 62 2.63 -9.70 17.24
CA GLY A 62 4.09 -9.47 17.20
C GLY A 62 4.52 -8.02 16.94
N GLN A 63 3.59 -7.06 16.98
CA GLN A 63 3.88 -5.63 17.05
C GLN A 63 4.26 -5.29 18.51
N GLY A 64 5.52 -5.51 18.88
CA GLY A 64 6.09 -5.22 20.20
C GLY A 64 7.46 -4.57 20.08
#